data_AF-A0A410WBG5-F1
#
_entry.id   AF-A0A410WBG5-F1
#
_cell.length_a   1.000
_cell.length_b   1.000
_cell.length_c   1.000
_cell.angle_alpha   90.00
_cell.angle_beta   90.00
_cell.angle_gamma   90.00
#
_symmetry.space_group_name_H-M   'P 1'
#
loop_
_entity.id
_entity.type
_entity.pdbx_description
1 polymer ?
#
loop_
_entity_poly.entity_id
_entity_poly.type
_entity_poly.pdbx_seq_one_letter_code
_entity_poly.pdbx_strand_id
1 'polypeptide(L)'
;MIVLAACLSAAALWISGSHSAPRIESWQQRRPREPPAWWGRISNALRRSDIAPDVLAAELELYLACVRAGLVPQQAVATVAGCASSGSKQAWTRTATMLDLGIAAQQAWAPLASLQGLEEVTTVAHASARTGASMEPGLSSIAQQLRAGAKAHATATAERAGVLIALPLTLCFLPAFFTLGLAPVLLALASEILNNH
;
A
#
# COMPACT_ATOMS: atom_id res chain seq x y z
N MET A 1 -28.19 29.88 26.50
CA MET A 1 -27.85 30.20 25.10
C MET A 1 -26.62 31.10 24.95
N ILE A 2 -26.45 32.15 25.77
CA ILE A 2 -25.30 33.09 25.66
C ILE A 2 -23.96 32.44 26.05
N VAL A 3 -23.97 31.53 27.04
CA VAL A 3 -22.74 30.87 27.55
C VAL A 3 -22.13 29.88 26.54
N LEU A 4 -22.97 29.25 25.70
CA LEU A 4 -22.54 28.23 24.73
C LEU A 4 -21.94 28.85 23.46
N ALA A 5 -22.42 30.03 23.05
CA ALA A 5 -21.85 30.82 21.96
C ALA A 5 -20.47 31.38 22.34
N ALA A 6 -20.28 31.82 23.59
CA ALA A 6 -19.02 32.38 24.08
C ALA A 6 -17.87 31.36 24.11
N CYS A 7 -18.14 30.11 24.50
CA CYS A 7 -17.12 29.05 24.52
C CYS A 7 -16.66 28.62 23.12
N LEU A 8 -17.54 28.62 22.11
CA LEU A 8 -17.19 28.28 20.73
C LEU A 8 -16.31 29.36 20.06
N SER A 9 -16.55 30.64 20.34
CA SER A 9 -15.69 31.74 19.88
C SER A 9 -14.31 31.75 20.55
N ALA A 10 -14.20 31.32 21.81
CA ALA A 10 -12.92 31.27 22.52
C ALA A 10 -11.99 30.16 21.99
N ALA A 11 -12.57 29.02 21.57
CA ALA A 11 -11.81 27.92 20.96
C ALA A 11 -11.30 28.25 19.55
N ALA A 12 -12.05 29.05 18.78
CA ALA A 12 -11.67 29.45 17.41
C ALA A 12 -10.47 30.41 17.39
N LEU A 13 -10.32 31.29 18.38
CA LEU A 13 -9.17 32.22 18.46
C LEU A 13 -7.87 31.54 18.89
N TRP A 14 -7.93 30.43 19.63
CA TRP A 14 -6.72 29.70 20.07
C TRP A 14 -6.02 28.93 18.96
N ILE A 15 -6.74 28.57 17.90
CA ILE A 15 -6.20 27.80 16.76
C ILE A 15 -5.48 28.70 15.75
N SER A 16 -5.73 30.03 15.79
CA SER A 16 -5.19 30.98 14.80
C SER A 16 -3.83 31.59 15.18
N GLY A 17 -3.27 31.27 16.35
CA GLY A 17 -2.03 31.85 16.85
C GLY A 17 -0.79 30.99 16.60
N SER A 18 0.13 31.51 15.77
CA SER A 18 1.54 31.12 15.58
C SER A 18 1.91 30.19 14.40
N HIS A 19 1.68 30.67 13.17
CA HIS A 19 2.52 30.27 12.03
C HIS A 19 3.68 31.26 11.82
N SER A 20 4.71 31.16 12.64
CA SER A 20 6.02 31.70 12.28
C SER A 20 6.71 30.68 11.39
N ALA A 21 6.58 30.84 10.07
CA ALA A 21 7.28 30.01 9.10
C ALA A 21 8.80 30.26 9.19
N PRO A 22 9.62 29.26 9.59
CA PRO A 22 11.07 29.43 9.53
C PRO A 22 11.52 29.51 8.08
N ARG A 23 12.31 30.53 7.75
CA ARG A 23 12.88 30.80 6.41
C ARG A 23 13.72 29.59 5.93
N ILE A 24 13.21 28.91 4.89
CA ILE A 24 13.69 27.64 4.35
C ILE A 24 14.78 27.88 3.29
N GLU A 25 15.90 28.53 3.64
CA GLU A 25 16.94 28.89 2.64
C GLU A 25 18.24 28.09 2.75
N SER A 26 18.45 27.26 3.78
CA SER A 26 19.77 26.63 4.02
C SER A 26 19.85 25.11 3.78
N TRP A 27 18.84 24.49 3.19
CA TRP A 27 18.82 23.02 3.01
C TRP A 27 19.70 22.52 1.86
N GLN A 28 20.12 23.41 0.94
CA GLN A 28 20.90 23.02 -0.24
C GLN A 28 22.40 22.81 0.01
N GLN A 29 22.95 23.23 1.17
CA GLN A 29 24.39 23.17 1.43
C GLN A 29 24.84 22.07 2.40
N ARG A 30 23.92 21.32 3.01
CA ARG A 30 24.32 20.17 3.83
C ARG A 30 24.58 18.98 2.91
N ARG A 31 25.87 18.76 2.57
CA ARG A 31 26.30 17.47 2.00
C ARG A 31 25.72 16.34 2.86
N PRO A 32 25.07 15.32 2.26
CA PRO A 32 24.54 14.20 3.02
C PRO A 32 25.67 13.62 3.86
N ARG A 33 25.52 13.62 5.20
CA ARG A 33 26.41 12.85 6.07
C ARG A 33 26.36 11.41 5.60
N GLU A 34 27.52 10.81 5.36
CA GLU A 34 27.59 9.39 5.04
C GLU A 34 26.85 8.61 6.13
N PRO A 35 25.81 7.85 5.76
CA PRO A 35 24.97 7.19 6.74
C PRO A 35 25.81 6.11 7.45
N PRO A 36 25.66 5.96 8.77
CA PRO A 36 26.46 4.99 9.53
C PRO A 36 26.22 3.57 9.00
N ALA A 37 27.19 2.66 9.12
CA ALA A 37 27.12 1.31 8.53
C ALA A 37 25.86 0.50 8.94
N TRP A 38 25.30 0.75 10.13
CA TRP A 38 24.03 0.15 10.55
C TRP A 38 22.82 0.69 9.78
N TRP A 39 22.87 1.94 9.30
CA TRP A 39 21.83 2.55 8.48
C TRP A 39 21.69 1.84 7.14
N GLY A 40 22.76 1.26 6.58
CA GLY A 40 22.68 0.37 5.41
C GLY A 40 21.81 -0.86 5.68
N ARG A 41 21.95 -1.48 6.86
CA ARG A 41 21.15 -2.64 7.27
C ARG A 41 19.69 -2.27 7.57
N ILE A 42 19.45 -1.16 8.26
CA ILE A 42 18.09 -0.70 8.59
C ILE A 42 17.40 -0.14 7.36
N SER A 43 18.10 0.62 6.51
CA SER A 43 17.55 1.05 5.24
C SER A 43 17.29 -0.13 4.33
N ASN A 44 18.11 -1.20 4.28
CA ASN A 44 17.74 -2.43 3.55
C ASN A 44 16.56 -3.17 4.18
N ALA A 45 16.40 -3.15 5.50
CA ALA A 45 15.23 -3.73 6.17
C ALA A 45 13.95 -2.95 5.86
N LEU A 46 14.03 -1.62 5.79
CA LEU A 46 12.94 -0.71 5.41
C LEU A 46 12.73 -0.64 3.89
N ARG A 47 13.77 -0.92 3.11
CA ARG A 47 13.80 -1.01 1.63
C ARG A 47 13.68 -2.45 1.16
N ARG A 48 13.28 -3.39 2.06
CA ARG A 48 12.66 -4.64 1.63
C ARG A 48 11.51 -4.20 0.74
N SER A 49 11.66 -4.49 -0.53
CA SER A 49 11.13 -3.71 -1.62
C SER A 49 9.61 -3.62 -1.50
N ASP A 50 9.10 -2.43 -1.16
CA ASP A 50 7.67 -2.11 -1.18
C ASP A 50 7.25 -1.91 -2.66
N ILE A 51 7.56 -2.92 -3.48
CA ILE A 51 7.08 -2.97 -4.86
C ILE A 51 5.62 -3.31 -4.72
N ALA A 52 4.76 -2.38 -5.13
CA ALA A 52 3.34 -2.59 -5.04
C ALA A 52 2.97 -3.89 -5.80
N PRO A 53 2.17 -4.79 -5.19
CA PRO A 53 1.92 -6.12 -5.74
C PRO A 53 1.22 -6.06 -7.11
N ASP A 54 0.48 -5.00 -7.40
CA ASP A 54 -0.12 -4.72 -8.72
C ASP A 54 0.93 -4.45 -9.81
N VAL A 55 2.05 -3.81 -9.47
CA VAL A 55 3.18 -3.60 -10.40
C VAL A 55 3.84 -4.93 -10.75
N LEU A 56 4.12 -5.79 -9.77
CA LEU A 56 4.68 -7.13 -10.02
C LEU A 56 3.70 -8.00 -10.84
N ALA A 57 2.40 -7.91 -10.55
CA ALA A 57 1.38 -8.59 -11.34
C ALA A 57 1.41 -8.13 -12.81
N ALA A 58 1.49 -6.81 -13.05
CA ALA A 58 1.56 -6.26 -14.40
C ALA A 58 2.82 -6.69 -15.16
N GLU A 59 3.97 -6.76 -14.49
CA GLU A 59 5.23 -7.24 -15.09
C GLU A 59 5.17 -8.73 -15.44
N LEU A 60 4.63 -9.58 -14.56
CA LEU A 60 4.37 -10.99 -14.86
C LEU A 60 3.38 -11.16 -16.01
N GLU A 61 2.32 -10.35 -16.06
CA GLU A 61 1.35 -10.41 -17.15
C GLU A 61 1.94 -9.95 -18.47
N LEU A 62 2.85 -8.99 -18.47
CA LEU A 62 3.62 -8.62 -19.66
C LEU A 62 4.48 -9.80 -20.13
N TYR A 63 5.17 -10.50 -19.22
CA TYR A 63 5.90 -11.73 -19.55
C TYR A 63 4.97 -12.78 -20.17
N LEU A 64 3.82 -13.03 -19.57
CA LEU A 64 2.83 -14.00 -20.07
C LEU A 64 2.28 -13.59 -21.43
N ALA A 65 2.04 -12.30 -21.66
CA ALA A 65 1.61 -11.77 -22.95
C ALA A 65 2.68 -11.99 -24.02
N CYS A 66 3.96 -11.75 -23.70
CA CYS A 66 5.08 -12.06 -24.60
C CYS A 66 5.15 -13.56 -24.94
N VAL A 67 5.03 -14.44 -23.94
CA VAL A 67 5.06 -15.90 -24.17
C VAL A 67 3.87 -16.35 -25.02
N ARG A 68 2.67 -15.83 -24.76
CA ARG A 68 1.47 -16.10 -25.58
C ARG A 68 1.60 -15.57 -27.01
N ALA A 69 2.36 -14.49 -27.21
CA ALA A 69 2.72 -13.97 -28.53
C ALA A 69 3.81 -14.79 -29.24
N GLY A 70 4.32 -15.86 -28.61
CA GLY A 70 5.29 -16.78 -29.20
C GLY A 70 6.76 -16.43 -28.93
N LEU A 71 7.05 -15.45 -28.05
CA LEU A 71 8.43 -15.16 -27.66
C LEU A 71 8.98 -16.31 -26.81
N VAL A 72 10.25 -16.65 -27.04
CA VAL A 72 10.97 -17.58 -26.16
C VAL A 72 11.20 -16.93 -24.78
N PRO A 73 11.30 -17.72 -23.70
CA PRO A 73 11.41 -17.19 -22.34
C PRO A 73 12.51 -16.15 -22.15
N GLN A 74 13.69 -16.33 -22.77
CA GLN A 74 14.80 -15.37 -22.67
C GLN A 74 14.42 -13.99 -23.22
N GLN A 75 13.79 -13.95 -24.40
CA GLN A 75 13.35 -12.71 -25.04
C GLN A 75 12.20 -12.04 -24.27
N ALA A 76 11.26 -12.84 -23.76
CA ALA A 76 10.16 -12.33 -22.95
C ALA A 76 10.67 -11.68 -21.65
N VAL A 77 11.57 -12.35 -20.91
CA VAL A 77 12.19 -11.79 -19.69
C VAL A 77 13.00 -10.52 -20.01
N ALA A 78 13.78 -10.51 -21.10
CA ALA A 78 14.53 -9.33 -21.51
C ALA A 78 13.62 -8.13 -21.86
N THR A 79 12.47 -8.40 -22.50
CA THR A 79 11.46 -7.37 -22.80
C THR A 79 10.90 -6.76 -21.52
N VAL A 80 10.54 -7.60 -20.54
CA VAL A 80 10.06 -7.12 -19.23
C VAL A 80 11.17 -6.36 -18.50
N ALA A 81 12.42 -6.83 -18.51
CA ALA A 81 13.55 -6.13 -17.89
C ALA A 81 13.76 -4.71 -18.43
N GLY A 82 13.47 -4.47 -19.72
CA GLY A 82 13.53 -3.15 -20.34
C GLY A 82 12.51 -2.15 -19.76
N CYS A 83 11.33 -2.64 -19.38
CA CYS A 83 10.20 -1.83 -18.92
C CYS A 83 9.92 -1.95 -17.40
N ALA A 84 10.65 -2.82 -16.71
CA ALA A 84 10.44 -3.12 -15.30
C ALA A 84 10.63 -1.87 -14.41
N SER A 85 9.82 -1.81 -13.36
CA SER A 85 9.89 -0.79 -12.33
C SER A 85 11.25 -0.80 -11.62
N SER A 86 11.66 0.34 -11.06
CA SER A 86 12.99 0.46 -10.44
C SER A 86 13.26 -0.57 -9.34
N GLY A 87 12.22 -1.05 -8.65
CA GLY A 87 12.34 -2.04 -7.57
C GLY A 87 12.58 -3.47 -8.04
N SER A 88 12.03 -3.86 -9.20
CA SER A 88 12.15 -5.21 -9.76
C SER A 88 13.16 -5.30 -10.92
N LYS A 89 13.56 -4.16 -11.51
CA LYS A 89 14.41 -4.10 -12.70
C LYS A 89 15.69 -4.90 -12.59
N GLN A 90 16.36 -4.85 -11.44
CA GLN A 90 17.58 -5.62 -11.22
C GLN A 90 17.31 -7.14 -11.23
N ALA A 91 16.21 -7.59 -10.62
CA ALA A 91 15.83 -9.00 -10.59
C ALA A 91 15.51 -9.51 -12.01
N TRP A 92 14.68 -8.79 -12.77
CA TRP A 92 14.38 -9.12 -14.17
C TRP A 92 15.62 -9.13 -15.06
N THR A 93 16.49 -8.12 -14.94
CA THR A 93 17.73 -8.05 -15.73
C THR A 93 18.67 -9.21 -15.41
N ARG A 94 18.79 -9.58 -14.13
CA ARG A 94 19.62 -10.71 -13.69
C ARG A 94 19.07 -12.04 -14.19
N THR A 95 17.75 -12.24 -14.11
CA THR A 95 17.10 -13.42 -14.67
C THR A 95 17.28 -13.51 -16.19
N ALA A 96 17.14 -12.39 -16.92
CA ALA A 96 17.38 -12.36 -18.36
C ALA A 96 18.82 -12.78 -18.69
N THR A 97 19.79 -12.20 -17.99
CA THR A 97 21.21 -12.52 -18.17
C THR A 97 21.51 -13.99 -17.86
N MET A 98 20.95 -14.53 -16.78
CA MET A 98 21.16 -15.94 -16.41
C MET A 98 20.57 -16.90 -17.46
N LEU A 99 19.37 -16.60 -17.96
CA LEU A 99 18.74 -17.41 -19.01
C LEU A 99 19.52 -17.34 -20.33
N ASP A 100 20.10 -16.18 -20.66
CA ASP A 100 20.93 -15.97 -21.85
C ASP A 100 22.26 -16.74 -21.76
N LEU A 101 22.83 -16.83 -20.55
CA LEU A 101 24.01 -17.65 -20.24
C LEU A 101 23.69 -19.17 -20.17
N GLY A 102 22.44 -19.58 -20.38
CA GLY A 102 22.04 -20.99 -20.31
C GLY A 102 22.04 -21.59 -18.90
N ILE A 103 21.99 -20.74 -17.87
CA ILE A 103 21.89 -21.20 -16.47
C ILE A 103 20.58 -21.95 -16.29
N ALA A 104 20.61 -23.05 -15.53
CA ALA A 104 19.45 -23.88 -15.27
C ALA A 104 18.27 -23.05 -14.73
N ALA A 105 17.06 -23.33 -15.22
CA ALA A 105 15.86 -22.55 -14.92
C ALA A 105 15.65 -22.30 -13.41
N GLN A 106 15.88 -23.31 -12.57
CA GLN A 106 15.74 -23.15 -11.12
C GLN A 106 16.62 -22.04 -10.53
N GLN A 107 17.85 -21.88 -11.05
CA GLN A 107 18.77 -20.84 -10.61
C GLN A 107 18.53 -19.50 -11.32
N ALA A 108 18.18 -19.55 -12.62
CA ALA A 108 17.97 -18.35 -13.42
C ALA A 108 16.79 -17.50 -12.91
N TRP A 109 15.76 -18.14 -12.36
CA TRP A 109 14.57 -17.48 -11.81
C TRP A 109 14.68 -17.13 -10.32
N ALA A 110 15.78 -17.52 -9.64
CA ALA A 110 16.01 -17.22 -8.23
C ALA A 110 16.05 -15.71 -7.89
N PRO A 111 16.57 -14.80 -8.74
CA PRO A 111 16.49 -13.37 -8.49
C PRO A 111 15.05 -12.87 -8.35
N LEU A 112 14.11 -13.36 -9.16
CA LEU A 112 12.70 -12.99 -9.07
C LEU A 112 12.03 -13.57 -7.82
N ALA A 113 12.39 -14.80 -7.42
CA ALA A 113 11.85 -15.39 -6.19
C ALA A 113 12.33 -14.71 -4.90
N SER A 114 13.30 -13.78 -4.98
CA SER A 114 13.67 -12.93 -3.84
C SER A 114 12.72 -11.74 -3.63
N LEU A 115 11.83 -11.47 -4.59
CA LEU A 115 10.81 -10.44 -4.49
C LEU A 115 9.59 -10.99 -3.75
N GLN A 116 9.03 -10.18 -2.87
CA GLN A 116 7.84 -10.55 -2.09
C GLN A 116 6.65 -10.78 -3.03
N GLY A 117 6.00 -11.94 -2.88
CA GLY A 117 4.88 -12.36 -3.72
C GLY A 117 5.28 -13.10 -5.01
N LEU A 118 6.58 -13.32 -5.26
CA LEU A 118 7.09 -14.11 -6.39
C LEU A 118 7.88 -15.36 -5.93
N GLU A 119 7.77 -15.75 -4.66
CA GLU A 119 8.56 -16.83 -4.06
C GLU A 119 8.40 -18.16 -4.81
N GLU A 120 7.19 -18.44 -5.31
CA GLU A 120 6.83 -19.69 -5.99
C GLU A 120 7.30 -19.78 -7.45
N VAL A 121 7.80 -18.69 -8.04
CA VAL A 121 8.25 -18.64 -9.44
C VAL A 121 9.31 -19.69 -9.74
N THR A 122 10.25 -19.92 -8.82
CA THR A 122 11.29 -20.94 -8.99
C THR A 122 10.73 -22.37 -9.00
N THR A 123 9.71 -22.64 -8.20
CA THR A 123 9.00 -23.92 -8.18
C THR A 123 8.30 -24.17 -9.50
N VAL A 124 7.61 -23.17 -10.04
CA VAL A 124 6.96 -23.24 -11.36
C VAL A 124 7.99 -23.46 -12.47
N ALA A 125 9.10 -22.72 -12.45
CA ALA A 125 10.19 -22.87 -13.41
C ALA A 125 10.84 -24.25 -13.37
N HIS A 126 11.07 -24.78 -12.16
CA HIS A 126 11.65 -26.10 -11.98
C HIS A 126 10.69 -27.21 -12.45
N ALA A 127 9.41 -27.11 -12.12
CA ALA A 127 8.40 -28.07 -12.57
C ALA A 127 8.32 -28.11 -14.11
N SER A 128 8.27 -26.93 -14.76
CA SER A 128 8.27 -26.80 -16.21
C SER A 128 9.54 -27.36 -16.85
N ALA A 129 10.72 -27.05 -16.30
CA ALA A 129 11.99 -27.57 -16.82
C ALA A 129 12.08 -29.11 -16.74
N ARG A 130 11.48 -29.72 -15.70
CA ARG A 130 11.48 -31.17 -15.51
C ARG A 130 10.48 -31.90 -16.40
N THR A 131 9.30 -31.32 -16.64
CA THR A 131 8.20 -31.96 -17.37
C THR A 131 8.10 -31.52 -18.84
N GLY A 132 8.77 -30.44 -19.21
CA GLY A 132 8.58 -29.77 -20.51
C GLY A 132 7.24 -29.02 -20.63
N ALA A 133 6.42 -29.00 -19.57
CA ALA A 133 5.13 -28.30 -19.59
C ALA A 133 5.31 -26.77 -19.57
N SER A 134 4.33 -26.03 -20.08
CA SER A 134 4.34 -24.56 -20.04
C SER A 134 4.35 -24.01 -18.61
N MET A 135 5.14 -22.97 -18.36
CA MET A 135 5.12 -22.20 -17.10
C MET A 135 3.90 -21.26 -16.99
N GLU A 136 3.23 -20.98 -18.10
CA GLU A 136 2.18 -19.97 -18.23
C GLU A 136 1.02 -20.17 -17.21
N PRO A 137 0.49 -21.38 -16.98
CA PRO A 137 -0.59 -21.57 -16.00
C PRO A 137 -0.15 -21.29 -14.56
N GLY A 138 1.07 -21.69 -14.20
CA GLY A 138 1.61 -21.46 -12.85
C GLY A 138 1.88 -19.97 -12.60
N LEU A 139 2.53 -19.31 -13.55
CA LEU A 139 2.83 -17.88 -13.44
C LEU A 139 1.58 -16.99 -13.55
N SER A 140 0.56 -17.39 -14.33
CA SER A 140 -0.71 -16.65 -14.39
C SER A 140 -1.49 -16.74 -13.09
N SER A 141 -1.46 -17.90 -12.39
CA SER A 141 -2.00 -18.03 -11.04
C SER A 141 -1.32 -17.08 -10.06
N ILE A 142 0.02 -16.99 -10.07
CA ILE A 142 0.78 -16.07 -9.21
C ILE A 142 0.39 -14.61 -9.50
N ALA A 143 0.31 -14.21 -10.78
CA ALA A 143 -0.12 -12.86 -11.15
C ALA A 143 -1.55 -12.54 -10.68
N GLN A 144 -2.47 -13.50 -10.77
CA GLN A 144 -3.83 -13.35 -10.27
C GLN A 144 -3.88 -13.19 -8.74
N GLN A 145 -3.07 -13.95 -8.00
CA GLN A 145 -2.96 -13.84 -6.54
C GLN A 145 -2.44 -12.45 -6.11
N LEU A 146 -1.40 -11.94 -6.78
CA LEU A 146 -0.88 -10.59 -6.56
C LEU A 146 -1.96 -9.52 -6.80
N ARG A 147 -2.73 -9.65 -7.90
CA ARG A 147 -3.85 -8.74 -8.19
C ARG A 147 -4.98 -8.82 -7.17
N ALA A 148 -5.33 -10.02 -6.73
CA ALA A 148 -6.37 -10.21 -5.73
C ALA A 148 -5.96 -9.57 -4.39
N GLY A 149 -4.71 -9.75 -3.97
CA GLY A 149 -4.14 -9.10 -2.80
C GLY A 149 -4.18 -7.57 -2.90
N ALA A 150 -3.75 -7.01 -4.03
CA ALA A 150 -3.78 -5.57 -4.27
C ALA A 150 -5.20 -4.99 -4.17
N LYS A 151 -6.20 -5.66 -4.77
CA LYS A 151 -7.60 -5.24 -4.71
C LYS A 151 -8.16 -5.27 -3.28
N ALA A 152 -7.82 -6.31 -2.50
CA ALA A 152 -8.27 -6.43 -1.12
C ALA A 152 -7.76 -5.29 -0.22
N HIS A 153 -6.52 -4.83 -0.45
CA HIS A 153 -5.99 -3.65 0.25
C HIS A 153 -6.72 -2.35 -0.13
N ALA A 154 -7.06 -2.19 -1.41
CA ALA A 154 -7.84 -1.03 -1.88
C ALA A 154 -9.27 -1.01 -1.32
N THR A 155 -9.94 -2.17 -1.22
CA THR A 155 -11.28 -2.23 -0.62
C THR A 155 -11.24 -1.98 0.89
N ALA A 156 -10.26 -2.55 1.61
CA ALA A 156 -10.12 -2.33 3.05
C ALA A 156 -9.82 -0.87 3.42
N THR A 157 -9.10 -0.14 2.57
CA THR A 157 -8.84 1.29 2.77
C THR A 157 -10.09 2.14 2.49
N ALA A 158 -10.89 1.78 1.49
CA ALA A 158 -12.17 2.42 1.20
C ALA A 158 -13.21 2.25 2.33
N GLU A 159 -13.32 1.04 2.90
CA GLU A 159 -14.22 0.77 4.03
C GLU A 159 -13.85 1.58 5.28
N ARG A 160 -12.56 1.70 5.57
CA ARG A 160 -12.06 2.50 6.70
C ARG A 160 -12.30 4.00 6.52
N ALA A 161 -12.27 4.50 5.28
CA ALA A 161 -12.59 5.89 4.99
C ALA A 161 -14.05 6.23 5.32
N GLY A 162 -14.99 5.31 5.03
CA GLY A 162 -16.39 5.48 5.40
C GLY A 162 -16.60 5.59 6.91
N VAL A 163 -15.91 4.76 7.69
CA VAL A 163 -15.96 4.82 9.16
C VAL A 163 -15.36 6.14 9.68
N LEU A 164 -14.21 6.56 9.14
CA LEU A 164 -13.55 7.81 9.54
C LEU A 164 -14.36 9.06 9.22
N ILE A 165 -15.22 9.03 8.20
CA ILE A 165 -16.11 10.15 7.85
C ILE A 165 -17.38 10.13 8.72
N ALA A 166 -17.94 8.96 8.98
CA ALA A 166 -19.16 8.84 9.79
C ALA A 166 -18.91 9.17 11.27
N LEU A 167 -17.74 8.83 11.81
CA LEU A 167 -17.39 9.02 13.23
C LEU A 167 -17.41 10.49 13.71
N PRO A 168 -16.82 11.48 13.03
CA PRO A 168 -16.93 12.89 13.43
C PRO A 168 -18.36 13.41 13.28
N LEU A 169 -19.13 12.91 12.31
CA LEU A 169 -20.52 13.29 12.07
C LEU A 169 -21.44 12.81 13.20
N THR A 170 -21.31 11.54 13.62
CA THR A 170 -22.06 10.98 14.76
C THR A 170 -21.64 11.64 16.08
N LEU A 171 -20.34 11.90 16.27
CA LEU A 171 -19.84 12.63 17.43
C LEU A 171 -20.37 14.07 17.49
N CYS A 172 -20.60 14.71 16.35
CA CYS A 172 -21.16 16.05 16.27
C CYS A 172 -22.70 16.06 16.46
N PHE A 173 -23.41 15.04 15.97
CA PHE A 173 -24.86 14.93 16.10
C PHE A 173 -25.32 14.56 17.52
N LEU A 174 -24.55 13.74 18.23
CA LEU A 174 -24.90 13.28 19.58
C LEU A 174 -25.16 14.42 20.59
N PRO A 175 -24.26 15.41 20.76
CA PRO A 175 -24.49 16.53 21.70
C PRO A 175 -25.61 17.46 21.24
N ALA A 176 -25.79 17.67 19.93
CA ALA A 176 -26.88 18.48 19.40
C ALA A 176 -28.25 17.83 19.67
N PHE A 177 -28.39 16.53 19.43
CA PHE A 177 -29.62 15.79 19.71
C PHE A 177 -29.96 15.77 21.21
N PHE A 178 -28.94 15.60 22.07
CA PHE A 178 -29.14 15.59 23.52
C PHE A 178 -29.66 16.94 24.03
N THR A 179 -29.06 18.05 23.59
CA THR A 179 -29.42 19.40 24.02
C THR A 179 -30.75 19.88 23.44
N LEU A 180 -31.07 19.53 22.20
CA LEU A 180 -32.27 20.00 21.52
C LEU A 180 -33.50 19.10 21.73
N GLY A 181 -33.32 17.80 21.90
CA GLY A 181 -34.43 16.83 21.94
C GLY A 181 -34.58 16.12 23.28
N LEU A 182 -33.51 15.48 23.77
CA LEU A 182 -33.63 14.52 24.87
C LEU A 182 -33.72 15.18 26.26
N ALA A 183 -32.91 16.21 26.52
CA ALA A 183 -32.92 16.94 27.79
C ALA A 183 -34.28 17.55 28.16
N PRO A 184 -34.98 18.32 27.28
CA PRO A 184 -36.27 18.90 27.64
C PRO A 184 -37.37 17.85 27.87
N VAL A 185 -37.35 16.74 27.11
CA VAL A 185 -38.33 15.65 27.27
C VAL A 185 -38.13 14.92 28.60
N LEU A 186 -36.88 14.62 28.98
CA LEU A 186 -36.60 13.99 30.28
C LEU A 186 -37.00 14.88 31.45
N LEU A 187 -36.80 16.21 31.34
CA LEU A 187 -37.19 17.15 32.38
C LEU A 187 -38.71 17.23 32.55
N ALA A 188 -39.47 17.24 31.45
CA ALA A 188 -40.93 17.23 31.50
C ALA A 188 -41.46 15.97 32.19
N LEU A 189 -40.98 14.79 31.79
CA LEU A 189 -41.37 13.51 32.39
C LEU A 189 -40.98 13.41 33.87
N ALA A 190 -39.77 13.86 34.22
CA ALA A 190 -39.34 13.90 35.61
C ALA A 190 -40.24 14.79 36.46
N SER A 191 -40.67 15.95 35.94
CA SER A 191 -41.57 16.86 36.66
C SER A 191 -42.95 16.27 36.91
N GLU A 192 -43.51 15.54 35.94
CA GLU A 192 -44.85 14.97 36.05
C GLU A 192 -44.90 13.81 37.05
N ILE A 193 -43.84 13.00 37.10
CA ILE A 193 -43.71 11.91 38.09
C ILE A 193 -43.48 12.48 39.50
N LEU A 194 -42.67 13.55 39.63
CA LEU A 194 -42.39 14.17 40.93
C LEU A 194 -43.60 14.92 41.51
N ASN A 195 -44.47 15.44 40.65
CA ASN A 195 -45.65 16.21 41.04
C ASN A 195 -46.91 15.33 41.28
N ASN A 196 -46.82 14.04 40.95
CA ASN A 196 -47.86 13.03 41.19
C ASN A 196 -47.61 12.19 42.47
N HIS A 197 -46.72 12.67 43.34
CA HIS A 197 -46.52 12.21 44.72
C HIS A 197 -46.66 13.39 45.68
#